data_AF-A0A6S6SR42-F1
#
_entry.id   AF-A0A6S6SR42-F1
#
_cell.length_a   1.000
_cell.length_b   1.000
_cell.length_c   1.000
_cell.angle_alpha   90.00
_cell.angle_beta   90.00
_cell.angle_gamma   90.00
#
_symmetry.space_group_name_H-M   'P 1'
#
loop_
_entity.id
_entity.type
_entity.pdbx_description
1 polymer ?
#
loop_
_entity_poly.entity_id
_entity_poly.type
_entity_poly.pdbx_seq_one_letter_code
_entity_poly.pdbx_strand_id
1 'polypeptide(L)'
;MEALVKIIKKNIEEHILDINHTDYQFLTEILGETELKKLSFYLESEQNKAFHTYLTALINQDADTKKALLALYHDRLDNSPIKKNFEVSMKEGETCTLFYGTNREPKDANNLSKGYGNERSHQLRLGSCQVTIPIERSYGQTTGSLWQKIINLDPSYGDIQLSNLMEYTQEAYWQNITNTLAHLEAEEQQALVFIHGFNTSFEEAAMRATQISVDLEHIGITAFFSWASQAASLSYISDSATIQYSERHLTQFLTDFAQNSGAKRIHIIAHSMGNRALLEAVNRINTKNPEIQFGQIILAAPDVDADVFTELSTAYTKLSEQTTLYISKRDKAVGLSKWLHSHNRAGFTPPVCMVDHINTIEVEEEVNLLELGHGYFAQHQSLLNDMRNLLHFNLDANNRNHLQHQKVSAFHGYWKIKGE
;
A
#
# COMPACT_ATOMS: atom_id res chain seq x y z
N MET A 1 -23.35 4.57 -6.63
CA MET A 1 -24.41 5.41 -6.04
C MET A 1 -23.89 6.78 -5.65
N GLU A 2 -22.90 6.90 -4.76
CA GLU A 2 -22.34 8.22 -4.36
C GLU A 2 -21.78 9.03 -5.55
N ALA A 3 -21.12 8.39 -6.51
CA ALA A 3 -20.65 9.04 -7.73
C ALA A 3 -21.81 9.61 -8.58
N LEU A 4 -22.91 8.87 -8.71
CA LEU A 4 -24.12 9.31 -9.41
C LEU A 4 -24.75 10.50 -8.70
N VAL A 5 -24.83 10.45 -7.36
CA VAL A 5 -25.32 11.56 -6.54
C VAL A 5 -24.44 12.80 -6.71
N LYS A 6 -23.11 12.64 -6.76
CA LYS A 6 -22.18 13.75 -6.97
C LYS A 6 -22.37 14.41 -8.35
N ILE A 7 -22.66 13.63 -9.39
CA ILE A 7 -22.92 14.15 -10.74
C ILE A 7 -24.26 14.87 -10.81
N ILE A 8 -25.33 14.27 -10.26
CA ILE A 8 -26.66 14.90 -10.21
C ILE A 8 -26.58 16.21 -9.42
N LYS A 9 -25.91 16.20 -8.27
CA LYS A 9 -25.67 17.40 -7.46
C LYS A 9 -24.94 18.49 -8.26
N LYS A 10 -23.80 18.16 -8.87
CA LYS A 10 -23.01 19.08 -9.68
C LYS A 10 -23.84 19.69 -10.82
N ASN A 11 -24.66 18.89 -11.50
CA ASN A 11 -25.49 19.37 -12.61
C ASN A 11 -26.62 20.30 -12.16
N ILE A 12 -27.22 20.03 -10.98
CA ILE A 12 -28.22 20.94 -10.40
C ILE A 12 -27.54 22.25 -9.97
N GLU A 13 -26.36 22.18 -9.34
CA GLU A 13 -25.58 23.37 -8.97
C GLU A 13 -25.17 24.21 -10.19
N GLU A 14 -24.70 23.57 -11.27
CA GLU A 14 -24.36 24.25 -12.53
C GLU A 14 -25.59 24.90 -13.18
N HIS A 15 -26.78 24.30 -13.08
CA HIS A 15 -28.03 24.90 -13.56
C HIS A 15 -28.45 26.11 -12.72
N ILE A 16 -28.36 26.03 -11.39
CA ILE A 16 -28.63 27.18 -10.50
C ILE A 16 -27.72 28.37 -10.82
N LEU A 17 -26.50 28.09 -11.30
CA LEU A 17 -25.52 29.08 -11.75
C LEU A 17 -25.69 29.49 -13.23
N ASP A 18 -26.73 29.00 -13.93
CA ASP A 18 -27.05 29.22 -15.35
C ASP A 18 -25.96 28.78 -16.35
N ILE A 19 -25.12 27.81 -15.99
CA ILE A 19 -23.93 27.43 -16.77
C ILE A 19 -24.24 26.34 -17.81
N ASN A 20 -25.20 25.43 -17.56
CA ASN A 20 -25.55 24.33 -18.48
C ASN A 20 -27.05 23.98 -18.45
N HIS A 21 -27.75 24.17 -19.58
CA HIS A 21 -29.22 24.04 -19.66
C HIS A 21 -29.71 22.67 -20.18
N THR A 22 -28.88 21.90 -20.88
CA THR A 22 -29.24 20.64 -21.55
C THR A 22 -29.30 19.45 -20.60
N ASP A 23 -28.36 19.34 -19.67
CA ASP A 23 -28.29 18.23 -18.72
C ASP A 23 -29.39 18.29 -17.64
N TYR A 24 -29.76 19.50 -17.24
CA TYR A 24 -30.86 19.72 -16.31
C TYR A 24 -32.21 19.35 -16.95
N GLN A 25 -32.40 19.65 -18.24
CA GLN A 25 -33.59 19.22 -18.99
C GLN A 25 -33.67 17.70 -19.09
N PHE A 26 -32.56 17.02 -19.34
CA PHE A 26 -32.54 15.57 -19.38
C PHE A 26 -32.80 14.92 -18.00
N LEU A 27 -32.25 15.49 -16.92
CA LEU A 27 -32.60 15.07 -15.56
C LEU A 27 -34.08 15.33 -15.24
N THR A 28 -34.66 16.40 -15.80
CA THR A 28 -36.09 16.72 -15.68
C THR A 28 -36.96 15.69 -16.39
N GLU A 29 -36.52 15.16 -17.54
CA GLU A 29 -37.22 14.08 -18.25
C GLU A 29 -37.21 12.76 -17.48
N ILE A 30 -36.12 12.44 -16.77
CA ILE A 30 -35.98 11.20 -16.00
C ILE A 30 -36.70 11.27 -14.66
N LEU A 31 -36.45 12.32 -13.88
CA LEU A 31 -36.93 12.44 -12.50
C LEU A 31 -38.28 13.15 -12.40
N GLY A 32 -38.66 13.90 -13.44
CA GLY A 32 -39.79 14.81 -13.41
C GLY A 32 -39.43 16.15 -12.77
N GLU A 33 -40.02 17.22 -13.30
CA GLU A 33 -39.75 18.60 -12.89
C GLU A 33 -40.04 18.85 -11.40
N THR A 34 -41.08 18.22 -10.87
CA THR A 34 -41.48 18.36 -9.45
C THR A 34 -40.42 17.80 -8.50
N GLU A 35 -39.85 16.64 -8.83
CA GLU A 35 -38.86 15.99 -7.97
C GLU A 35 -37.50 16.67 -8.06
N LEU A 36 -37.13 17.13 -9.27
CA LEU A 36 -35.92 17.89 -9.50
C LEU A 36 -35.94 19.24 -8.76
N LYS A 37 -37.08 19.95 -8.76
CA LYS A 37 -37.27 21.20 -7.98
C LYS A 37 -37.17 21.00 -6.47
N LYS A 38 -37.66 19.86 -5.95
CA LYS A 38 -37.50 19.53 -4.52
C LYS A 38 -36.03 19.25 -4.18
N LEU A 39 -35.35 18.52 -5.04
CA LEU A 39 -33.92 18.22 -4.90
C LEU A 39 -33.07 19.50 -4.93
N SER A 40 -33.34 20.42 -5.86
CA SER A 40 -32.63 21.70 -5.92
C SER A 40 -32.88 22.55 -4.66
N PHE A 41 -34.10 22.55 -4.13
CA PHE A 41 -34.42 23.26 -2.88
C PHE A 41 -33.60 22.75 -1.67
N TYR A 42 -33.39 21.44 -1.53
CA TYR A 42 -32.53 20.90 -0.47
C TYR A 42 -31.06 21.27 -0.64
N LEU A 43 -30.60 21.46 -1.88
CA LEU A 43 -29.24 21.94 -2.17
C LEU A 43 -29.09 23.43 -1.87
N GLU A 44 -30.02 24.26 -2.31
CA GLU A 44 -30.01 25.71 -2.09
C GLU A 44 -30.13 26.10 -0.61
N SER A 45 -30.90 25.31 0.17
CA SER A 45 -31.06 25.54 1.60
C SER A 45 -29.91 24.99 2.47
N GLU A 46 -28.78 24.59 1.86
CA GLU A 46 -27.60 23.95 2.48
C GLU A 46 -27.89 22.61 3.20
N GLN A 47 -29.05 21.98 2.97
CA GLN A 47 -29.47 20.76 3.65
C GLN A 47 -28.94 19.48 2.96
N ASN A 48 -27.61 19.35 2.90
CA ASN A 48 -26.94 18.29 2.16
C ASN A 48 -27.38 16.87 2.60
N LYS A 49 -27.56 16.63 3.91
CA LYS A 49 -28.01 15.32 4.41
C LYS A 49 -29.43 14.97 3.93
N ALA A 50 -30.35 15.93 3.92
CA ALA A 50 -31.72 15.72 3.45
C ALA A 50 -31.76 15.47 1.94
N PHE A 51 -30.94 16.21 1.17
CA PHE A 51 -30.74 15.96 -0.26
C PHE A 51 -30.30 14.52 -0.53
N HIS A 52 -29.24 14.05 0.16
CA HIS A 52 -28.73 12.69 -0.01
C HIS A 52 -29.77 11.63 0.36
N THR A 53 -30.48 11.81 1.48
CA THR A 53 -31.52 10.88 1.92
C THR A 53 -32.70 10.83 0.94
N TYR A 54 -33.18 11.99 0.48
CA TYR A 54 -34.30 12.09 -0.45
C TYR A 54 -33.95 11.49 -1.81
N LEU A 55 -32.79 11.86 -2.38
CA LEU A 55 -32.33 11.33 -3.66
C LEU A 55 -32.11 9.82 -3.62
N THR A 56 -31.57 9.31 -2.52
CA THR A 56 -31.37 7.86 -2.34
C THR A 56 -32.69 7.12 -2.23
N ALA A 57 -33.69 7.69 -1.55
CA ALA A 57 -35.04 7.12 -1.50
C ALA A 57 -35.67 7.11 -2.89
N LEU A 58 -35.58 8.22 -3.62
CA LEU A 58 -36.12 8.37 -4.98
C LEU A 58 -35.51 7.36 -5.97
N ILE A 59 -34.18 7.22 -5.98
CA ILE A 59 -33.47 6.30 -6.89
C ILE A 59 -33.77 4.83 -6.55
N ASN A 60 -34.02 4.50 -5.29
CA ASN A 60 -34.29 3.12 -4.89
C ASN A 60 -35.78 2.74 -4.94
N GLN A 61 -36.66 3.70 -5.20
CA GLN A 61 -38.10 3.47 -5.27
C GLN A 61 -38.54 2.89 -6.63
N ASP A 62 -37.84 3.23 -7.71
CA ASP A 62 -38.19 2.81 -9.07
C ASP A 62 -36.98 2.29 -9.87
N ALA A 63 -37.10 1.06 -10.37
CA ALA A 63 -36.04 0.35 -11.07
C ALA A 63 -35.74 0.96 -12.45
N ASP A 64 -36.76 1.50 -13.12
CA ASP A 64 -36.61 2.10 -14.45
C ASP A 64 -35.92 3.46 -14.38
N THR A 65 -36.30 4.29 -13.41
CA THR A 65 -35.61 5.55 -13.09
C THR A 65 -34.13 5.31 -12.76
N LYS A 66 -33.84 4.29 -11.94
CA LYS A 66 -32.46 3.91 -11.60
C LYS A 66 -31.66 3.50 -12.84
N LYS A 67 -32.26 2.73 -13.74
CA LYS A 67 -31.62 2.28 -14.98
C LYS A 67 -31.36 3.45 -15.94
N ALA A 68 -32.29 4.40 -16.05
CA ALA A 68 -32.14 5.59 -16.88
C ALA A 68 -31.03 6.53 -16.37
N LEU A 69 -30.96 6.76 -15.05
CA LEU A 69 -29.88 7.56 -14.45
C LEU A 69 -28.50 6.91 -14.60
N LEU A 70 -28.43 5.58 -14.54
CA LEU A 70 -27.20 4.85 -14.82
C LEU A 70 -26.80 4.96 -16.30
N ALA A 71 -27.76 4.94 -17.22
CA ALA A 71 -27.48 5.16 -18.64
C ALA A 71 -26.92 6.57 -18.91
N LEU A 72 -27.46 7.61 -18.26
CA LEU A 72 -26.89 8.97 -18.32
C LEU A 72 -25.45 9.02 -17.78
N TYR A 73 -25.20 8.32 -16.66
CA TYR A 73 -23.85 8.22 -16.09
C TYR A 73 -22.86 7.59 -17.09
N HIS A 74 -23.30 6.56 -17.82
CA HIS A 74 -22.48 5.92 -18.85
C HIS A 74 -22.32 6.78 -20.12
N ASP A 75 -23.36 7.47 -20.58
CA ASP A 75 -23.30 8.38 -21.74
C ASP A 75 -22.36 9.59 -21.51
N ARG A 76 -22.32 10.10 -20.27
CA ARG A 76 -21.36 11.14 -19.83
C ARG A 76 -19.91 10.67 -19.82
N LEU A 77 -19.66 9.38 -19.57
CA LEU A 77 -18.32 8.80 -19.68
C LEU A 77 -17.92 8.63 -21.15
N ASP A 78 -18.90 8.34 -22.02
CA ASP A 78 -18.69 8.09 -23.45
C ASP A 78 -18.44 9.36 -24.28
N ASN A 79 -18.94 10.52 -23.85
CA ASN A 79 -18.79 11.81 -24.56
C ASN A 79 -17.57 12.66 -24.10
N SER A 80 -16.70 12.12 -23.25
CA SER A 80 -15.40 12.74 -22.95
C SER A 80 -14.37 12.41 -24.05
N PRO A 81 -13.50 13.35 -24.49
CA PRO A 81 -12.56 13.17 -25.61
C PRO A 81 -11.50 12.06 -25.42
N ILE A 82 -11.63 11.24 -24.38
CA ILE A 82 -10.74 10.15 -24.01
C ILE A 82 -11.01 8.88 -24.86
N LYS A 83 -12.18 8.75 -25.50
CA LYS A 83 -12.56 7.48 -26.15
C LYS A 83 -11.94 7.20 -27.51
N LYS A 84 -11.29 8.16 -28.19
CA LYS A 84 -10.66 7.88 -29.50
C LYS A 84 -9.35 7.08 -29.42
N ASN A 85 -8.82 6.87 -28.21
CA ASN A 85 -7.69 5.97 -27.97
C ASN A 85 -8.09 4.63 -27.31
N PHE A 86 -9.39 4.41 -27.02
CA PHE A 86 -9.85 3.23 -26.27
C PHE A 86 -10.14 1.99 -27.12
N GLU A 87 -10.20 2.12 -28.45
CA GLU A 87 -10.31 0.96 -29.36
C GLU A 87 -8.94 0.39 -29.76
N VAL A 88 -7.83 0.96 -29.28
CA VAL A 88 -6.50 0.38 -29.47
C VAL A 88 -6.00 -0.14 -28.13
N SER A 89 -6.07 -1.46 -27.97
CA SER A 89 -5.46 -2.28 -26.90
C SER A 89 -6.35 -2.67 -25.72
N MET A 90 -7.32 -3.55 -25.99
CA MET A 90 -7.55 -4.68 -25.09
C MET A 90 -6.30 -5.58 -25.10
N LYS A 91 -5.24 -5.19 -24.40
CA LYS A 91 -4.09 -6.06 -24.11
C LYS A 91 -3.84 -6.08 -22.62
N GLU A 92 -3.58 -7.30 -22.17
CA GLU A 92 -3.09 -7.77 -20.87
C GLU A 92 -2.49 -6.71 -19.94
N GLY A 93 -2.87 -6.78 -18.67
CA GLY A 93 -2.25 -5.98 -17.61
C GLY A 93 -0.75 -6.20 -17.53
N GLU A 94 -0.03 -5.24 -16.92
CA GLU A 94 1.41 -5.36 -16.73
C GLU A 94 1.69 -6.48 -15.72
N THR A 95 2.47 -7.49 -16.13
CA THR A 95 2.86 -8.60 -15.27
C THR A 95 4.22 -8.32 -14.66
N CYS A 96 4.26 -8.12 -13.34
CA CYS A 96 5.49 -7.95 -12.59
C CYS A 96 5.97 -9.30 -12.06
N THR A 97 7.26 -9.61 -12.23
CA THR A 97 7.88 -10.76 -11.57
C THR A 97 8.50 -10.31 -10.25
N LEU A 98 8.19 -11.03 -9.17
CA LEU A 98 8.74 -10.79 -7.84
C LEU A 98 9.49 -12.01 -7.37
N PHE A 99 10.55 -11.78 -6.61
CA PHE A 99 11.23 -12.82 -5.85
C PHE A 99 10.69 -12.86 -4.42
N TYR A 100 10.72 -14.02 -3.77
CA TYR A 100 10.29 -14.13 -2.38
C TYR A 100 11.19 -15.01 -1.55
N GLY A 101 11.23 -14.70 -0.27
CA GLY A 101 11.63 -15.62 0.81
C GLY A 101 10.44 -15.85 1.73
N THR A 102 10.19 -17.09 2.13
CA THR A 102 9.07 -17.42 3.02
C THR A 102 9.45 -18.53 3.98
N ASN A 103 8.94 -18.45 5.20
CA ASN A 103 8.97 -19.56 6.16
C ASN A 103 7.57 -20.11 6.43
N ARG A 104 6.66 -19.99 5.45
CA ARG A 104 5.33 -20.61 5.47
C ARG A 104 5.41 -22.03 4.90
N GLU A 105 4.59 -22.93 5.43
CA GLU A 105 4.34 -24.21 4.76
C GLU A 105 3.44 -24.00 3.52
N PRO A 106 3.68 -24.71 2.41
CA PRO A 106 2.78 -24.71 1.27
C PRO A 106 1.42 -25.27 1.71
N LYS A 107 0.32 -24.76 1.14
CA LYS A 107 -1.02 -25.32 1.41
C LYS A 107 -1.14 -26.78 0.96
N ASP A 108 -0.32 -27.16 -0.02
CA ASP A 108 -0.19 -28.53 -0.52
C ASP A 108 1.27 -28.75 -0.97
N ALA A 109 1.98 -29.64 -0.30
CA ALA A 109 3.38 -29.94 -0.59
C ALA A 109 3.61 -30.50 -2.01
N ASN A 110 2.58 -31.07 -2.64
CA ASN A 110 2.66 -31.61 -4.00
C ASN A 110 2.12 -30.66 -5.07
N ASN A 111 1.51 -29.54 -4.67
CA ASN A 111 0.94 -28.58 -5.61
C ASN A 111 1.10 -27.14 -5.11
N LEU A 112 2.25 -26.56 -5.47
CA LEU A 112 2.60 -25.19 -5.10
C LEU A 112 1.63 -24.15 -5.68
N SER A 113 0.89 -24.44 -6.76
CA SER A 113 -0.08 -23.48 -7.31
C SER A 113 -1.22 -23.13 -6.35
N LYS A 114 -1.43 -23.91 -5.27
CA LYS A 114 -2.35 -23.56 -4.18
C LYS A 114 -1.81 -22.47 -3.24
N GLY A 115 -0.54 -22.08 -3.38
CA GLY A 115 0.11 -21.06 -2.58
C GLY A 115 0.60 -21.55 -1.22
N TYR A 116 0.96 -20.59 -0.37
CA TYR A 116 1.45 -20.83 0.98
C TYR A 116 0.37 -20.59 2.03
N GLY A 117 0.35 -21.41 3.07
CA GLY A 117 -0.59 -21.31 4.18
C GLY A 117 -0.12 -20.37 5.29
N ASN A 118 -0.76 -20.48 6.45
CA ASN A 118 -0.41 -19.73 7.66
C ASN A 118 0.39 -20.56 8.67
N GLU A 119 0.73 -21.80 8.32
CA GLU A 119 1.55 -22.68 9.16
C GLU A 119 3.03 -22.34 9.01
N ARG A 120 3.77 -22.44 10.12
CA ARG A 120 5.21 -22.16 10.16
C ARG A 120 5.98 -23.34 9.60
N SER A 121 6.95 -23.04 8.75
CA SER A 121 7.97 -23.97 8.31
C SER A 121 9.24 -23.83 9.12
N HIS A 122 9.99 -24.93 9.24
CA HIS A 122 11.36 -24.89 9.75
C HIS A 122 12.37 -24.43 8.71
N GLN A 123 11.99 -24.43 7.42
CA GLN A 123 12.88 -24.11 6.31
C GLN A 123 12.57 -22.70 5.76
N LEU A 124 13.64 -22.00 5.34
CA LEU A 124 13.51 -20.85 4.46
C LEU A 124 13.31 -21.38 3.04
N ARG A 125 12.19 -21.02 2.41
CA ARG A 125 11.87 -21.35 1.02
C ARG A 125 12.03 -20.10 0.18
N LEU A 126 12.59 -20.28 -1.02
CA LEU A 126 12.93 -19.20 -1.94
C LEU A 126 12.25 -19.46 -3.28
N GLY A 127 11.77 -18.42 -3.95
CA GLY A 127 11.11 -18.59 -5.24
C GLY A 127 10.71 -17.30 -5.94
N SER A 128 9.94 -17.42 -7.01
CA SER A 128 9.35 -16.27 -7.68
C SER A 128 7.85 -16.45 -7.91
N CYS A 129 7.14 -15.35 -8.03
CA CYS A 129 5.75 -15.32 -8.47
C CYS A 129 5.55 -14.17 -9.45
N GLN A 130 4.52 -14.29 -10.28
CA GLN A 130 4.08 -13.23 -11.17
C GLN A 130 2.79 -12.63 -10.68
N VAL A 131 2.69 -11.32 -10.83
CA VAL A 131 1.59 -10.54 -10.33
C VAL A 131 1.13 -9.59 -11.42
N THR A 132 -0.11 -9.77 -11.88
CA THR A 132 -0.67 -8.95 -12.96
C THR A 132 -1.42 -7.75 -12.41
N ILE A 133 -1.09 -6.56 -12.91
CA ILE A 133 -1.69 -5.28 -12.53
C ILE A 133 -2.56 -4.78 -13.70
N PRO A 134 -3.85 -4.48 -13.51
CA PRO A 134 -4.67 -3.82 -14.52
C PRO A 134 -4.17 -2.40 -14.81
N ILE A 135 -4.13 -2.02 -16.10
CA ILE A 135 -3.60 -0.73 -16.59
C ILE A 135 -4.41 0.48 -16.05
N GLU A 136 -5.69 0.30 -15.76
CA GLU A 136 -6.52 1.34 -15.11
C GLU A 136 -6.48 1.20 -13.59
N ARG A 137 -5.53 1.88 -12.94
CA ARG A 137 -5.55 2.05 -11.49
C ARG A 137 -5.43 3.48 -11.05
N SER A 138 -6.17 3.77 -9.98
CA SER A 138 -5.81 4.81 -9.03
C SER A 138 -4.64 4.27 -8.17
N TYR A 139 -3.50 4.97 -8.12
CA TYR A 139 -2.43 4.80 -7.11
C TYR A 139 -2.97 4.28 -5.76
N GLY A 140 -2.34 3.25 -5.17
CA GLY A 140 -2.76 2.78 -3.86
C GLY A 140 -3.77 1.61 -3.81
N GLN A 141 -4.18 1.00 -4.93
CA GLN A 141 -5.21 -0.05 -4.91
C GLN A 141 -4.67 -1.45 -5.23
N THR A 142 -5.03 -2.45 -4.41
CA THR A 142 -4.70 -3.87 -4.59
C THR A 142 -5.87 -4.71 -5.12
N THR A 143 -7.08 -4.16 -5.20
CA THR A 143 -8.29 -4.85 -5.66
C THR A 143 -8.94 -4.11 -6.82
N GLY A 144 -9.53 -4.87 -7.74
CA GLY A 144 -10.36 -4.30 -8.80
C GLY A 144 -11.63 -3.71 -8.21
N SER A 145 -12.19 -2.69 -8.87
CA SER A 145 -13.48 -2.13 -8.48
C SER A 145 -14.53 -3.25 -8.42
N LEU A 146 -15.22 -3.39 -7.28
CA LEU A 146 -16.33 -4.34 -7.08
C LEU A 146 -17.38 -4.29 -8.22
N TRP A 147 -17.49 -3.15 -8.88
CA TRP A 147 -18.37 -2.94 -10.04
C TRP A 147 -17.87 -3.61 -11.33
N GLN A 148 -16.55 -3.66 -11.57
CA GLN A 148 -15.96 -4.31 -12.74
C GLN A 148 -16.06 -5.84 -12.65
N LYS A 149 -16.00 -6.40 -11.45
CA LYS A 149 -16.21 -7.84 -11.19
C LYS A 149 -17.62 -8.32 -11.56
N ILE A 150 -18.61 -7.48 -11.28
CA ILE A 150 -20.02 -7.79 -11.55
C ILE A 150 -20.32 -7.67 -13.05
N ILE A 151 -19.73 -6.69 -13.75
CA ILE A 151 -19.94 -6.48 -15.19
C ILE A 151 -19.32 -7.62 -16.03
N ASN A 152 -18.16 -8.12 -15.63
CA ASN A 152 -17.45 -9.16 -16.39
C ASN A 152 -17.82 -10.58 -15.97
N LEU A 153 -18.77 -10.76 -15.05
CA LEU A 153 -19.19 -12.06 -14.51
C LEU A 153 -18.01 -12.92 -14.01
N ASP A 154 -16.92 -12.26 -13.63
CA ASP A 154 -15.70 -12.87 -13.14
C ASP A 154 -15.35 -12.22 -11.79
N PRO A 155 -15.48 -12.96 -10.67
CA PRO A 155 -15.16 -12.48 -9.33
C PRO A 155 -13.72 -11.99 -9.16
N SER A 156 -12.82 -12.40 -10.06
CA SER A 156 -11.39 -12.07 -10.06
C SER A 156 -11.02 -10.91 -11.00
N TYR A 157 -12.01 -10.33 -11.70
CA TYR A 157 -11.77 -9.28 -12.68
C TYR A 157 -11.25 -7.99 -12.02
N GLY A 158 -10.09 -7.52 -12.47
CA GLY A 158 -9.41 -6.34 -11.95
C GLY A 158 -8.61 -6.58 -10.64
N ASP A 159 -8.68 -7.78 -10.07
CA ASP A 159 -7.83 -8.14 -8.94
C ASP A 159 -6.40 -8.36 -9.38
N ILE A 160 -5.46 -8.03 -8.49
CA ILE A 160 -4.12 -8.52 -8.64
C ILE A 160 -4.17 -10.06 -8.56
N GLN A 161 -3.80 -10.75 -9.63
CA GLN A 161 -3.73 -12.22 -9.65
C GLN A 161 -2.29 -12.67 -9.45
N LEU A 162 -2.06 -13.44 -8.39
CA LEU A 162 -0.82 -14.19 -8.24
C LEU A 162 -0.86 -15.41 -9.17
N SER A 163 0.15 -15.51 -10.01
CA SER A 163 0.32 -16.59 -10.98
C SER A 163 1.77 -17.05 -10.99
N ASN A 164 2.05 -18.17 -11.67
CA ASN A 164 3.40 -18.68 -11.92
C ASN A 164 4.28 -18.76 -10.65
N LEU A 165 3.72 -19.31 -9.57
CA LEU A 165 4.45 -19.54 -8.33
C LEU A 165 5.46 -20.69 -8.53
N MET A 166 6.74 -20.36 -8.40
CA MET A 166 7.85 -21.30 -8.53
C MET A 166 8.71 -21.26 -7.26
N GLU A 167 9.13 -22.42 -6.78
CA GLU A 167 10.13 -22.58 -5.71
C GLU A 167 11.47 -22.98 -6.33
N TYR A 168 12.57 -22.44 -5.82
CA TYR A 168 13.91 -22.62 -6.34
C TYR A 168 14.85 -23.21 -5.28
N THR A 169 15.90 -23.90 -5.72
CA THR A 169 17.07 -24.13 -4.85
C THR A 169 17.77 -22.80 -4.58
N GLN A 170 18.60 -22.72 -3.54
CA GLN A 170 19.34 -21.49 -3.22
C GLN A 170 20.19 -21.02 -4.42
N GLU A 171 20.91 -21.94 -5.07
CA GLU A 171 21.76 -21.62 -6.22
C GLU A 171 20.94 -21.08 -7.40
N ALA A 172 19.83 -21.75 -7.72
CA ALA A 172 18.96 -21.33 -8.80
C ALA A 172 18.32 -19.96 -8.51
N TYR A 173 17.91 -19.71 -7.26
CA TYR A 173 17.31 -18.43 -6.86
C TYR A 173 18.27 -17.26 -7.11
N TRP A 174 19.50 -17.35 -6.61
CA TRP A 174 20.50 -16.29 -6.77
C TRP A 174 20.97 -16.11 -8.21
N GLN A 175 21.08 -17.21 -8.97
CA GLN A 175 21.38 -17.15 -10.39
C GLN A 175 20.29 -16.42 -11.18
N ASN A 176 19.00 -16.68 -10.90
CA ASN A 176 17.91 -15.98 -11.56
C ASN A 176 17.96 -14.48 -11.25
N ILE A 177 18.14 -14.08 -9.98
CA ILE A 177 18.27 -12.67 -9.60
C ILE A 177 19.46 -12.00 -10.29
N THR A 178 20.64 -12.64 -10.24
CA THR A 178 21.86 -12.10 -10.84
C THR A 178 21.69 -11.92 -12.36
N ASN A 179 21.07 -12.89 -13.03
CA ASN A 179 20.79 -12.81 -14.46
C ASN A 179 19.80 -11.68 -14.78
N THR A 180 18.75 -11.50 -13.97
CA THR A 180 17.81 -10.38 -14.14
C THR A 180 18.51 -9.04 -14.00
N LEU A 181 19.37 -8.88 -12.98
CA LEU A 181 20.12 -7.64 -12.76
C LEU A 181 21.18 -7.38 -13.84
N ALA A 182 21.79 -8.42 -14.41
CA ALA A 182 22.80 -8.29 -15.46
C ALA A 182 22.27 -7.65 -16.77
N HIS A 183 20.95 -7.60 -16.94
CA HIS A 183 20.29 -6.92 -18.06
C HIS A 183 20.02 -5.44 -17.82
N LEU A 184 20.29 -4.92 -16.62
CA LEU A 184 20.10 -3.53 -16.23
C LEU A 184 21.41 -2.77 -16.24
N GLU A 185 21.33 -1.46 -16.46
CA GLU A 185 22.47 -0.55 -16.30
C GLU A 185 22.98 -0.57 -14.85
N ALA A 186 24.25 -0.25 -14.64
CA ALA A 186 24.90 -0.40 -13.33
C ALA A 186 24.19 0.39 -12.21
N GLU A 187 23.64 1.56 -12.53
CA GLU A 187 22.89 2.42 -11.61
C GLU A 187 21.49 1.86 -11.28
N GLU A 188 20.94 1.03 -12.15
CA GLU A 188 19.61 0.41 -12.07
C GLU A 188 19.64 -0.98 -11.44
N GLN A 189 20.84 -1.54 -11.19
CA GLN A 189 21.06 -2.83 -10.53
C GLN A 189 20.74 -2.78 -9.02
N GLN A 190 19.52 -2.36 -8.69
CA GLN A 190 19.04 -2.17 -7.33
C GLN A 190 17.99 -3.24 -7.00
N ALA A 191 17.74 -3.42 -5.71
CA ALA A 191 16.69 -4.29 -5.21
C ALA A 191 15.83 -3.59 -4.17
N LEU A 192 14.54 -3.91 -4.15
CA LEU A 192 13.61 -3.51 -3.11
C LEU A 192 13.09 -4.76 -2.39
N VAL A 193 13.27 -4.85 -1.08
CA VAL A 193 12.77 -5.94 -0.23
C VAL A 193 11.63 -5.43 0.65
N PHE A 194 10.42 -5.95 0.43
CA PHE A 194 9.24 -5.63 1.26
C PHE A 194 9.01 -6.68 2.36
N ILE A 195 8.71 -6.22 3.58
CA ILE A 195 8.40 -7.07 4.73
C ILE A 195 7.03 -6.67 5.28
N HIS A 196 6.06 -7.58 5.16
CA HIS A 196 4.67 -7.30 5.52
C HIS A 196 4.39 -7.28 7.03
N GLY A 197 3.23 -6.72 7.39
CA GLY A 197 2.73 -6.63 8.77
C GLY A 197 1.93 -7.85 9.24
N PHE A 198 1.19 -7.69 10.33
CA PHE A 198 0.31 -8.73 10.89
C PHE A 198 -0.88 -9.02 9.97
N ASN A 199 -1.63 -10.10 10.25
CA ASN A 199 -2.82 -10.54 9.53
C ASN A 199 -2.74 -10.42 8.00
N THR A 200 -1.62 -10.84 7.42
CA THR A 200 -1.38 -10.77 5.98
C THR A 200 -1.10 -12.17 5.44
N SER A 201 -1.82 -12.59 4.39
CA SER A 201 -1.55 -13.83 3.64
C SER A 201 -0.32 -13.71 2.72
N PHE A 202 0.15 -14.83 2.18
CA PHE A 202 1.26 -14.80 1.21
C PHE A 202 0.88 -14.01 -0.05
N GLU A 203 -0.32 -14.23 -0.55
CA GLU A 203 -0.87 -13.55 -1.72
C GLU A 203 -0.98 -12.04 -1.47
N GLU A 204 -1.52 -11.61 -0.33
CA GLU A 204 -1.57 -10.19 0.03
C GLU A 204 -0.19 -9.54 0.17
N ALA A 205 0.80 -10.27 0.69
CA ALA A 205 2.17 -9.78 0.75
C ALA A 205 2.77 -9.55 -0.65
N ALA A 206 2.57 -10.50 -1.58
CA ALA A 206 3.03 -10.38 -2.97
C ALA A 206 2.33 -9.22 -3.70
N MET A 207 1.01 -9.12 -3.54
CA MET A 207 0.20 -8.03 -4.08
C MET A 207 0.70 -6.66 -3.59
N ARG A 208 0.98 -6.55 -2.29
CA ARG A 208 1.46 -5.32 -1.68
C ARG A 208 2.88 -4.95 -2.14
N ALA A 209 3.78 -5.93 -2.21
CA ALA A 209 5.14 -5.70 -2.73
C ALA A 209 5.11 -5.17 -4.16
N THR A 210 4.26 -5.75 -5.00
CA THR A 210 4.05 -5.31 -6.39
C THR A 210 3.56 -3.88 -6.45
N GLN A 211 2.51 -3.58 -5.69
CA GLN A 211 1.90 -2.27 -5.66
C GLN A 211 2.89 -1.20 -5.19
N ILE A 212 3.65 -1.47 -4.13
CA ILE A 212 4.71 -0.57 -3.65
C ILE A 212 5.78 -0.37 -4.73
N SER A 213 6.24 -1.44 -5.38
CA SER A 213 7.24 -1.33 -6.44
C SER A 213 6.79 -0.42 -7.58
N VAL A 214 5.53 -0.55 -8.02
CA VAL A 214 4.97 0.24 -9.12
C VAL A 214 4.68 1.67 -8.69
N ASP A 215 4.05 1.87 -7.53
CA ASP A 215 3.70 3.21 -7.02
C ASP A 215 4.97 4.04 -6.72
N LEU A 216 6.08 3.39 -6.35
CA LEU A 216 7.38 4.05 -6.13
C LEU A 216 8.25 4.12 -7.39
N GLU A 217 7.74 3.65 -8.54
CA GLU A 217 8.49 3.59 -9.80
C GLU A 217 9.88 2.96 -9.59
N HIS A 218 9.96 1.90 -8.77
CA HIS A 218 11.21 1.27 -8.39
C HIS A 218 11.85 0.59 -9.60
N ILE A 219 13.09 0.96 -9.91
CA ILE A 219 13.89 0.37 -10.99
C ILE A 219 14.78 -0.70 -10.38
N GLY A 220 14.74 -1.91 -10.94
CA GLY A 220 15.50 -3.05 -10.46
C GLY A 220 14.62 -4.26 -10.18
N ILE A 221 15.05 -5.11 -9.26
CA ILE A 221 14.25 -6.26 -8.83
C ILE A 221 13.46 -5.95 -7.56
N THR A 222 12.26 -6.52 -7.46
CA THR A 222 11.45 -6.45 -6.25
C THR A 222 11.34 -7.84 -5.63
N ALA A 223 11.60 -7.89 -4.33
CA ALA A 223 11.47 -9.07 -3.52
C ALA A 223 10.60 -8.80 -2.29
N PHE A 224 10.05 -9.86 -1.69
CA PHE A 224 9.36 -9.74 -0.41
C PHE A 224 9.66 -10.92 0.51
N PHE A 225 9.64 -10.66 1.82
CA PHE A 225 9.67 -11.70 2.83
C PHE A 225 8.28 -11.93 3.40
N SER A 226 7.79 -13.17 3.27
CA SER A 226 6.49 -13.56 3.82
C SER A 226 6.66 -14.48 5.02
N TRP A 227 6.33 -13.96 6.21
CA TRP A 227 6.31 -14.74 7.44
C TRP A 227 4.90 -15.27 7.70
N ALA A 228 4.77 -16.40 8.41
CA ALA A 228 3.49 -17.12 8.62
C ALA A 228 2.46 -16.40 9.54
N SER A 229 2.10 -15.17 9.20
CA SER A 229 1.06 -14.39 9.87
C SER A 229 -0.32 -15.02 9.68
N GLN A 230 -1.14 -15.02 10.74
CA GLN A 230 -2.47 -15.61 10.73
C GLN A 230 -3.51 -14.61 10.22
N ALA A 231 -4.16 -14.95 9.10
CA ALA A 231 -5.23 -14.18 8.47
C ALA A 231 -6.61 -14.30 9.18
N ALA A 232 -6.68 -14.28 10.52
CA ALA A 232 -7.94 -14.41 11.28
C ALA A 232 -7.96 -13.61 12.61
N SER A 233 -9.13 -13.07 12.99
CA SER A 233 -9.32 -12.01 14.02
C SER A 233 -8.97 -12.30 15.50
N LEU A 234 -8.61 -13.53 15.88
CA LEU A 234 -8.16 -13.91 17.24
C LEU A 234 -6.62 -14.03 17.35
N SER A 235 -5.87 -13.54 16.35
CA SER A 235 -4.48 -13.90 16.02
C SER A 235 -3.35 -13.13 16.69
N TYR A 236 -3.58 -11.97 17.29
CA TYR A 236 -2.48 -11.03 17.57
C TYR A 236 -1.37 -11.59 18.49
N ILE A 237 -1.73 -12.38 19.52
CA ILE A 237 -0.75 -13.04 20.40
C ILE A 237 0.02 -14.14 19.63
N SER A 238 -0.69 -14.92 18.82
CA SER A 238 -0.10 -15.98 17.98
C SER A 238 0.87 -15.38 16.95
N ASP A 239 0.52 -14.25 16.35
CA ASP A 239 1.35 -13.52 15.40
C ASP A 239 2.61 -12.96 16.07
N SER A 240 2.54 -12.50 17.32
CA SER A 240 3.73 -12.07 18.07
C SER A 240 4.75 -13.22 18.28
N ALA A 241 4.29 -14.44 18.55
CA ALA A 241 5.18 -15.60 18.65
C ALA A 241 5.68 -16.04 17.27
N THR A 242 4.86 -15.85 16.23
CA THR A 242 5.19 -16.27 14.86
C THR A 242 6.20 -15.33 14.20
N ILE A 243 6.08 -14.01 14.42
CA ILE A 243 7.08 -13.05 13.94
C ILE A 243 8.41 -13.26 14.64
N GLN A 244 8.40 -13.54 15.95
CA GLN A 244 9.61 -13.86 16.71
C GLN A 244 10.29 -15.12 16.15
N TYR A 245 9.51 -16.16 15.87
CA TYR A 245 10.01 -17.37 15.22
C TYR A 245 10.65 -17.08 13.84
N SER A 246 10.11 -16.09 13.12
CA SER A 246 10.55 -15.72 11.77
C SER A 246 11.79 -14.84 11.73
N GLU A 247 12.24 -14.29 12.87
CA GLU A 247 13.43 -13.42 12.97
C GLU A 247 14.66 -14.06 12.35
N ARG A 248 14.90 -15.35 12.62
CA ARG A 248 16.07 -16.06 12.08
C ARG A 248 15.98 -16.29 10.59
N HIS A 249 14.80 -16.65 10.08
CA HIS A 249 14.58 -16.84 8.65
C HIS A 249 14.70 -15.51 7.89
N LEU A 250 14.19 -14.41 8.44
CA LEU A 250 14.39 -13.08 7.85
C LEU A 250 15.86 -12.66 7.89
N THR A 251 16.56 -12.88 9.01
CA THR A 251 18.00 -12.61 9.13
C THR A 251 18.77 -13.35 8.05
N GLN A 252 18.50 -14.64 7.89
CA GLN A 252 19.12 -15.47 6.85
C GLN A 252 18.79 -14.94 5.46
N PHE A 253 17.52 -14.67 5.18
CA PHE A 253 17.08 -14.15 3.88
C PHE A 253 17.80 -12.84 3.52
N LEU A 254 17.82 -11.85 4.40
CA LEU A 254 18.49 -10.56 4.14
C LEU A 254 20.01 -10.69 4.03
N THR A 255 20.63 -11.57 4.83
CA THR A 255 22.08 -11.85 4.75
C THR A 255 22.42 -12.46 3.40
N ASP A 256 21.72 -13.54 3.02
CA ASP A 256 21.94 -14.27 1.78
C ASP A 256 21.65 -13.36 0.57
N PHE A 257 20.62 -12.51 0.66
CA PHE A 257 20.28 -11.56 -0.39
C PHE A 257 21.36 -10.50 -0.59
N ALA A 258 21.89 -9.92 0.49
CA ALA A 258 23.00 -8.97 0.42
C ALA A 258 24.28 -9.59 -0.16
N GLN A 259 24.56 -10.85 0.16
CA GLN A 259 25.79 -11.52 -0.24
C GLN A 259 25.71 -12.10 -1.67
N ASN A 260 24.54 -12.56 -2.12
CA ASN A 260 24.43 -13.39 -3.32
C ASN A 260 23.57 -12.80 -4.45
N SER A 261 22.77 -11.75 -4.22
CA SER A 261 21.90 -11.20 -5.27
C SER A 261 22.68 -10.51 -6.40
N GLY A 262 23.87 -9.98 -6.13
CA GLY A 262 24.61 -9.13 -7.07
C GLY A 262 24.05 -7.71 -7.19
N ALA A 263 23.01 -7.35 -6.44
CA ALA A 263 22.47 -5.99 -6.41
C ALA A 263 23.51 -5.00 -5.86
N LYS A 264 23.65 -3.84 -6.50
CA LYS A 264 24.52 -2.75 -6.08
C LYS A 264 23.98 -2.00 -4.86
N ARG A 265 22.65 -1.96 -4.73
CA ARG A 265 21.96 -1.33 -3.63
C ARG A 265 20.68 -2.09 -3.30
N ILE A 266 20.44 -2.36 -2.02
CA ILE A 266 19.26 -3.09 -1.54
C ILE A 266 18.49 -2.20 -0.57
N HIS A 267 17.29 -1.78 -0.98
CA HIS A 267 16.35 -1.01 -0.16
C HIS A 267 15.42 -1.96 0.59
N ILE A 268 15.00 -1.58 1.80
CA ILE A 268 14.09 -2.37 2.63
C ILE A 268 12.91 -1.51 3.05
N ILE A 269 11.70 -2.02 2.88
CA ILE A 269 10.48 -1.41 3.43
C ILE A 269 9.80 -2.42 4.34
N ALA A 270 9.63 -2.09 5.62
CA ALA A 270 8.94 -2.94 6.59
C ALA A 270 7.69 -2.27 7.15
N HIS A 271 6.58 -3.01 7.18
CA HIS A 271 5.30 -2.53 7.69
C HIS A 271 4.98 -3.08 9.09
N SER A 272 4.49 -2.23 9.99
CA SER A 272 3.83 -2.65 11.23
C SER A 272 4.64 -3.68 12.02
N MET A 273 4.08 -4.85 12.32
CA MET A 273 4.73 -5.92 13.07
C MET A 273 5.96 -6.52 12.37
N GLY A 274 6.08 -6.40 11.05
CA GLY A 274 7.27 -6.81 10.29
C GLY A 274 8.54 -6.08 10.75
N ASN A 275 8.40 -4.86 11.29
CA ASN A 275 9.51 -4.11 11.88
C ASN A 275 10.12 -4.77 13.12
N ARG A 276 9.37 -5.62 13.85
CA ARG A 276 9.93 -6.39 14.98
C ARG A 276 11.02 -7.34 14.49
N ALA A 277 10.70 -8.12 13.46
CA ALA A 277 11.67 -9.05 12.89
C ALA A 277 12.81 -8.32 12.18
N LEU A 278 12.53 -7.19 11.50
CA LEU A 278 13.59 -6.41 10.86
C LEU A 278 14.58 -5.84 11.87
N LEU A 279 14.11 -5.27 12.99
CA LEU A 279 14.97 -4.71 14.03
C LEU A 279 15.93 -5.76 14.59
N GLU A 280 15.41 -6.96 14.88
CA GLU A 280 16.22 -8.08 15.35
C GLU A 280 17.19 -8.58 14.25
N ALA A 281 16.72 -8.69 13.01
CA ALA A 281 17.55 -9.13 11.88
C ALA A 281 18.73 -8.19 11.65
N VAL A 282 18.51 -6.88 11.66
CA VAL A 282 19.57 -5.87 11.53
C VAL A 282 20.55 -5.96 12.70
N ASN A 283 20.10 -6.16 13.94
CA ASN A 283 21.01 -6.37 15.07
C ASN A 283 21.88 -7.63 14.93
N ARG A 284 21.29 -8.74 14.48
CA ARG A 284 22.00 -10.00 14.22
C ARG A 284 23.01 -9.86 13.07
N ILE A 285 22.63 -9.19 11.99
CA ILE A 285 23.50 -8.91 10.84
C ILE A 285 24.66 -8.02 11.30
N ASN A 286 24.40 -6.92 12.01
CA ASN A 286 25.44 -6.00 12.48
C ASN A 286 26.46 -6.71 13.39
N THR A 287 26.03 -7.74 14.11
CA THR A 287 26.92 -8.54 14.96
C THR A 287 27.73 -9.59 14.18
N LYS A 288 27.12 -10.24 13.19
CA LYS A 288 27.71 -11.42 12.51
C LYS A 288 28.34 -11.11 11.16
N ASN A 289 27.78 -10.16 10.43
CA ASN A 289 28.15 -9.74 9.08
C ASN A 289 28.16 -8.19 9.02
N PRO A 290 29.01 -7.51 9.82
CA PRO A 290 29.05 -6.05 9.92
C PRO A 290 29.46 -5.35 8.61
N GLU A 291 29.99 -6.09 7.64
CA GLU A 291 30.34 -5.62 6.30
C GLU A 291 29.14 -5.42 5.38
N ILE A 292 27.98 -6.00 5.71
CA ILE A 292 26.75 -5.81 4.92
C ILE A 292 26.27 -4.38 5.07
N GLN A 293 25.93 -3.74 3.95
CA GLN A 293 25.31 -2.42 3.94
C GLN A 293 24.11 -2.41 2.99
N PHE A 294 22.97 -1.97 3.51
CA PHE A 294 21.73 -1.72 2.78
C PHE A 294 21.67 -0.25 2.34
N GLY A 295 20.84 0.03 1.34
CA GLY A 295 20.52 1.39 0.91
C GLY A 295 19.57 2.07 1.90
N GLN A 296 18.37 2.39 1.43
CA GLN A 296 17.32 2.97 2.27
C GLN A 296 16.62 1.90 3.08
N ILE A 297 16.47 2.14 4.39
CA ILE A 297 15.57 1.36 5.25
C ILE A 297 14.40 2.24 5.66
N ILE A 298 13.20 1.85 5.24
CA ILE A 298 11.95 2.55 5.55
C ILE A 298 11.15 1.73 6.55
N LEU A 299 10.89 2.33 7.71
CA LEU A 299 10.13 1.76 8.81
C LEU A 299 8.74 2.41 8.81
N ALA A 300 7.74 1.71 8.28
CA ALA A 300 6.37 2.22 8.18
C ALA A 300 5.52 1.73 9.35
N ALA A 301 5.10 2.67 10.20
CA ALA A 301 4.26 2.45 11.39
C ALA A 301 4.76 1.29 12.25
N PRO A 302 6.06 1.25 12.63
CA PRO A 302 6.61 0.10 13.34
C PRO A 302 5.83 -0.19 14.62
N ASP A 303 5.25 -1.39 14.66
CA ASP A 303 4.69 -1.95 15.87
C ASP A 303 5.82 -2.56 16.70
N VAL A 304 6.74 -1.71 17.16
CA VAL A 304 7.87 -2.06 18.06
C VAL A 304 7.75 -1.22 19.32
N ASP A 305 8.12 -1.78 20.46
CA ASP A 305 8.13 -1.03 21.72
C ASP A 305 9.10 0.14 21.60
N ALA A 306 8.71 1.35 22.04
CA ALA A 306 9.52 2.54 21.82
C ALA A 306 10.87 2.48 22.56
N ASP A 307 10.92 1.85 23.74
CA ASP A 307 12.15 1.73 24.52
C ASP A 307 13.08 0.71 23.86
N VAL A 308 12.53 -0.46 23.48
CA VAL A 308 13.27 -1.49 22.74
C VAL A 308 13.80 -0.95 21.41
N PHE A 309 12.98 -0.19 20.68
CA PHE A 309 13.38 0.44 19.43
C PHE A 309 14.53 1.43 19.65
N THR A 310 14.42 2.28 20.67
CA THR A 310 15.47 3.25 21.01
C THR A 310 16.80 2.56 21.33
N GLU A 311 16.76 1.47 22.10
CA GLU A 311 17.96 0.71 22.47
C GLU A 311 18.61 0.02 21.26
N LEU A 312 17.82 -0.65 20.42
CA LEU A 312 18.32 -1.52 19.36
C LEU A 312 18.51 -0.81 18.00
N SER A 313 17.98 0.40 17.81
CA SER A 313 18.02 1.14 16.54
C SER A 313 19.43 1.54 16.10
N THR A 314 20.39 1.63 17.01
CA THR A 314 21.79 1.99 16.70
C THR A 314 22.42 1.06 15.66
N ALA A 315 21.94 -0.18 15.52
CA ALA A 315 22.40 -1.10 14.48
C ALA A 315 22.12 -0.58 13.06
N TYR A 316 21.06 0.21 12.86
CA TYR A 316 20.75 0.82 11.57
C TYR A 316 21.86 1.78 11.10
N THR A 317 22.48 2.56 12.00
CA THR A 317 23.53 3.54 11.65
C THR A 317 24.71 2.92 10.89
N LYS A 318 24.97 1.63 11.09
CA LYS A 318 26.07 0.92 10.43
C LYS A 318 25.63 0.15 9.19
N LEU A 319 24.38 -0.27 9.14
CA LEU A 319 23.86 -1.19 8.14
C LEU A 319 23.03 -0.51 7.05
N SER A 320 22.69 0.77 7.15
CA SER A 320 21.97 1.48 6.08
C SER A 320 22.69 2.76 5.67
N GLU A 321 22.51 3.15 4.40
CA GLU A 321 22.84 4.50 3.95
C GLU A 321 22.00 5.54 4.71
N GLN A 322 20.70 5.26 4.87
CA GLN A 322 19.78 6.10 5.63
C GLN A 322 18.59 5.26 6.11
N THR A 323 18.09 5.61 7.30
CA THR A 323 16.85 5.04 7.86
C THR A 323 15.82 6.14 8.06
N THR A 324 14.59 5.87 7.62
CA THR A 324 13.44 6.78 7.76
C THR A 324 12.29 6.08 8.46
N LEU A 325 11.80 6.69 9.53
CA LEU A 325 10.69 6.22 10.36
C LEU A 325 9.44 7.03 10.03
N TYR A 326 8.44 6.41 9.40
CA TYR A 326 7.13 7.03 9.20
C TYR A 326 6.18 6.64 10.34
N ILE A 327 5.60 7.64 10.99
CA ILE A 327 4.69 7.48 12.14
C ILE A 327 3.33 8.08 11.87
N SER A 328 2.31 7.59 12.58
CA SER A 328 0.94 8.08 12.51
C SER A 328 0.33 8.32 13.90
N LYS A 329 -0.80 9.03 13.96
CA LYS A 329 -1.46 9.34 15.23
C LYS A 329 -2.14 8.12 15.86
N ARG A 330 -1.94 7.93 17.16
CA ARG A 330 -2.42 6.80 17.97
C ARG A 330 -3.94 6.70 17.99
N ASP A 331 -4.66 7.82 18.03
CA ASP A 331 -6.14 7.86 18.12
C ASP A 331 -6.87 7.32 16.91
N LYS A 332 -6.12 7.10 15.83
CA LYS A 332 -6.60 6.76 14.51
C LYS A 332 -6.18 5.35 14.06
N ALA A 333 -5.35 4.66 14.85
CA ALA A 333 -5.06 3.24 14.69
C ALA A 333 -6.25 2.41 15.23
N VAL A 334 -7.12 1.95 14.33
CA VAL A 334 -8.24 1.08 14.70
C VAL A 334 -7.67 -0.22 15.29
N GLY A 335 -7.87 -0.40 16.60
CA GLY A 335 -8.04 -1.70 17.24
C GLY A 335 -6.82 -2.58 17.55
N LEU A 336 -5.66 -2.44 16.88
CA LEU A 336 -4.73 -3.57 16.85
C LEU A 336 -3.54 -3.55 17.82
N SER A 337 -2.86 -2.42 18.01
CA SER A 337 -1.78 -2.30 19.03
C SER A 337 -2.30 -1.82 20.39
N LYS A 338 -3.42 -1.08 20.39
CA LYS A 338 -4.02 -0.44 21.57
C LYS A 338 -4.55 -1.43 22.61
N TRP A 339 -4.98 -2.62 22.19
CA TRP A 339 -5.67 -3.55 23.07
C TRP A 339 -4.72 -4.39 23.95
N LEU A 340 -3.43 -4.52 23.59
CA LEU A 340 -2.53 -5.46 24.26
C LEU A 340 -1.28 -4.85 24.92
N HIS A 341 -0.84 -3.63 24.57
CA HIS A 341 0.43 -3.08 25.05
C HIS A 341 0.24 -1.86 25.94
N SER A 342 0.77 -1.94 27.17
CA SER A 342 0.76 -0.85 28.16
C SER A 342 1.78 0.27 27.87
N HIS A 343 2.66 0.09 26.88
CA HIS A 343 3.78 0.98 26.56
C HIS A 343 3.58 1.70 25.22
N ASN A 344 4.42 2.70 24.95
CA ASN A 344 4.41 3.43 23.69
C ASN A 344 5.04 2.61 22.57
N ARG A 345 4.59 2.81 21.33
CA ARG A 345 5.16 2.14 20.16
C ARG A 345 5.92 3.14 19.31
N ALA A 346 7.01 2.72 18.70
CA ALA A 346 7.84 3.57 17.85
C ALA A 346 7.07 4.20 16.68
N GLY A 347 6.07 3.50 16.15
CA GLY A 347 5.28 3.94 15.00
C GLY A 347 4.10 4.87 15.29
N PHE A 348 3.81 5.20 16.56
CA PHE A 348 2.62 5.97 16.92
C PHE A 348 2.94 7.19 17.78
N THR A 349 2.20 8.29 17.54
CA THR A 349 2.28 9.54 18.32
C THR A 349 0.91 9.94 18.87
N PRO A 350 0.78 10.55 20.07
CA PRO A 350 1.83 10.87 21.03
C PRO A 350 2.20 9.71 21.99
N PRO A 351 3.42 9.70 22.56
CA PRO A 351 4.56 10.58 22.25
C PRO A 351 5.28 10.16 20.96
N VAL A 352 5.99 11.09 20.32
CA VAL A 352 6.85 10.79 19.17
C VAL A 352 8.11 10.05 19.63
N CYS A 353 8.39 8.87 19.05
CA CYS A 353 9.68 8.20 19.23
C CYS A 353 10.72 8.86 18.32
N MET A 354 11.75 9.48 18.92
CA MET A 354 12.83 10.15 18.21
C MET A 354 14.16 9.50 18.60
N VAL A 355 14.97 9.17 17.60
CA VAL A 355 16.36 8.73 17.76
C VAL A 355 17.22 9.50 16.75
N ASP A 356 18.36 10.02 17.20
CA ASP A 356 19.13 11.04 16.45
C ASP A 356 19.61 10.59 15.06
N HIS A 357 19.75 9.28 14.85
CA HIS A 357 20.26 8.69 13.62
C HIS A 357 19.16 8.18 12.68
N ILE A 358 17.88 8.46 12.97
CA ILE A 358 16.74 8.09 12.12
C ILE A 358 15.90 9.32 11.84
N ASN A 359 15.53 9.50 10.57
CA ASN A 359 14.63 10.57 10.16
C ASN A 359 13.19 10.20 10.53
N THR A 360 12.62 10.80 11.59
CA THR A 360 11.23 10.56 12.00
C THR A 360 10.28 11.50 11.26
N ILE A 361 9.32 10.95 10.51
CA ILE A 361 8.35 11.68 9.70
C ILE A 361 6.92 11.35 10.14
N GLU A 362 6.21 12.35 10.67
CA GLU A 362 4.78 12.27 10.98
C GLU A 362 3.93 12.45 9.72
N VAL A 363 2.94 11.56 9.57
CA VAL A 363 1.92 11.61 8.52
C VAL A 363 0.57 11.98 9.15
N GLU A 364 -0.17 12.93 8.55
CA GLU A 364 -1.34 13.58 9.19
C GLU A 364 -2.59 12.71 9.33
N GLU A 365 -2.85 11.79 8.40
CA GLU A 365 -4.15 11.13 8.28
C GLU A 365 -4.27 9.71 8.83
N GLU A 366 -5.54 9.31 8.95
CA GLU A 366 -6.00 7.97 9.31
C GLU A 366 -5.46 6.92 8.33
N VAL A 367 -5.31 5.70 8.83
CA VAL A 367 -5.02 4.46 8.10
C VAL A 367 -3.54 4.07 8.02
N ASN A 368 -3.34 2.80 8.37
CA ASN A 368 -2.15 1.98 8.22
C ASN A 368 -1.32 2.40 7.00
N LEU A 369 -0.12 2.92 7.23
CA LEU A 369 0.77 3.53 6.23
C LEU A 369 1.00 2.65 4.98
N LEU A 370 0.74 1.34 5.06
CA LEU A 370 0.82 0.40 3.95
C LEU A 370 -0.36 -0.59 3.86
N GLU A 371 -1.48 -0.41 4.59
CA GLU A 371 -2.74 -1.14 4.32
C GLU A 371 -3.77 -0.18 3.73
N LEU A 372 -4.37 -0.57 2.60
CA LEU A 372 -5.27 0.29 1.83
C LEU A 372 -6.66 -0.32 1.75
N GLY A 373 -7.63 0.37 2.35
CA GLY A 373 -9.06 0.22 2.12
C GLY A 373 -9.66 1.58 1.78
N HIS A 374 -10.38 1.63 0.65
CA HIS A 374 -11.27 2.70 0.16
C HIS A 374 -11.09 4.15 0.66
N GLY A 375 -10.59 5.05 -0.20
CA GLY A 375 -11.04 6.47 -0.23
C GLY A 375 -10.02 7.62 -0.21
N TYR A 376 -8.72 7.41 0.02
CA TYR A 376 -7.85 8.47 0.57
C TYR A 376 -6.71 8.98 -0.34
N PHE A 377 -7.00 9.16 -1.62
CA PHE A 377 -6.01 9.26 -2.71
C PHE A 377 -4.94 10.38 -2.62
N ALA A 378 -5.30 11.58 -2.15
CA ALA A 378 -4.44 12.77 -2.31
C ALA A 378 -3.23 12.82 -1.34
N GLN A 379 -3.41 12.44 -0.07
CA GLN A 379 -2.31 12.48 0.92
C GLN A 379 -1.43 11.22 0.88
N HIS A 380 -1.95 10.08 0.40
CA HIS A 380 -1.12 8.91 0.06
C HIS A 380 -0.10 9.24 -1.03
N GLN A 381 -0.45 10.10 -1.98
CA GLN A 381 0.47 10.53 -3.03
C GLN A 381 1.68 11.29 -2.47
N SER A 382 1.49 12.14 -1.46
CA SER A 382 2.59 12.87 -0.80
C SER A 382 3.57 11.92 -0.09
N LEU A 383 3.06 10.90 0.60
CA LEU A 383 3.89 9.86 1.23
C LEU A 383 4.63 9.01 0.20
N LEU A 384 3.94 8.54 -0.84
CA LEU A 384 4.54 7.74 -1.91
C LEU A 384 5.58 8.55 -2.68
N ASN A 385 5.33 9.83 -2.96
CA ASN A 385 6.29 10.73 -3.56
C ASN A 385 7.53 10.93 -2.66
N ASP A 386 7.33 11.06 -1.35
CA ASP A 386 8.44 11.15 -0.39
C ASP A 386 9.31 9.88 -0.42
N MET A 387 8.68 8.71 -0.33
CA MET A 387 9.37 7.42 -0.41
C MET A 387 10.08 7.24 -1.76
N ARG A 388 9.42 7.57 -2.89
CA ARG A 388 10.01 7.50 -4.22
C ARG A 388 11.26 8.38 -4.30
N ASN A 389 11.14 9.64 -3.89
CA ASN A 389 12.27 10.57 -3.92
C ASN A 389 13.42 10.08 -3.02
N LEU A 390 13.10 9.47 -1.88
CA LEU A 390 14.09 8.87 -0.98
C LEU A 390 14.81 7.70 -1.65
N LEU A 391 14.09 6.78 -2.29
CA LEU A 391 14.68 5.62 -2.98
C LEU A 391 15.53 6.03 -4.18
N HIS A 392 15.03 6.94 -5.02
CA HIS A 392 15.68 7.33 -6.28
C HIS A 392 16.85 8.29 -6.07
N PHE A 393 16.73 9.25 -5.15
CA PHE A 393 17.68 10.36 -5.01
C PHE A 393 18.48 10.34 -3.71
N ASN A 394 18.20 9.42 -2.78
CA ASN A 394 18.89 9.32 -1.48
C ASN A 394 18.93 10.67 -0.72
N LEU A 395 17.79 11.39 -0.71
CA LEU A 395 17.71 12.72 -0.13
C LEU A 395 17.56 12.66 1.39
N ASP A 396 18.46 13.36 2.08
CA ASP A 396 18.31 13.66 3.51
C ASP A 396 16.97 14.38 3.80
N ALA A 397 16.40 14.18 4.99
CA ALA A 397 15.13 14.83 5.37
C ALA A 397 15.17 16.37 5.26
N ASN A 398 16.32 16.99 5.48
CA ASN A 398 16.46 18.44 5.35
C ASN A 398 16.39 18.94 3.90
N ASN A 399 16.61 18.05 2.92
CA ASN A 399 16.60 18.38 1.49
C ASN A 399 15.27 18.06 0.80
N ARG A 400 14.25 17.63 1.57
CA ARG A 400 12.93 17.23 1.07
C ARG A 400 11.91 18.35 1.30
N ASN A 401 11.67 19.17 0.28
CA ASN A 401 10.92 20.44 0.35
C ASN A 401 9.46 20.34 0.86
N HIS A 402 8.83 19.18 0.69
CA HIS A 402 7.48 18.88 1.17
C HIS A 402 7.44 18.51 2.66
N LEU A 403 8.60 18.34 3.31
CA LEU A 403 8.68 18.11 4.75
C LEU A 403 8.75 19.43 5.52
N GLN A 404 8.01 19.51 6.63
CA GLN A 404 8.06 20.61 7.57
C GLN A 404 8.71 20.14 8.88
N HIS A 405 9.83 20.75 9.26
CA HIS A 405 10.51 20.45 10.51
C HIS A 405 9.71 20.97 11.72
N GLN A 406 9.34 20.05 12.60
CA GLN A 406 8.68 20.28 13.89
C GLN A 406 9.73 20.27 15.00
N LYS A 407 9.98 21.43 15.61
CA LYS A 407 10.95 21.56 16.70
C LYS A 407 10.32 21.07 18.01
N VAL A 408 10.94 20.09 18.65
CA VAL A 408 10.58 19.63 20.01
C VAL A 408 11.51 20.27 21.05
N SER A 409 12.78 20.48 20.69
CA SER A 409 13.76 21.23 21.49
C SER A 409 14.74 21.99 20.59
N ALA A 410 15.76 22.65 21.17
CA ALA A 410 16.78 23.38 20.43
C ALA A 410 17.60 22.49 19.46
N PHE A 411 17.74 21.19 19.78
CA PHE A 411 18.57 20.25 19.03
C PHE A 411 17.79 19.03 18.50
N HIS A 412 16.54 18.85 18.92
CA HIS A 412 15.72 17.70 18.51
C HIS A 412 14.43 18.17 17.85
N GLY A 413 14.12 17.54 16.74
CA GLY A 413 12.89 17.73 16.00
C GLY A 413 12.58 16.51 15.17
N TYR A 414 11.39 16.51 14.60
CA TYR A 414 10.95 15.51 13.66
C TYR A 414 10.33 16.23 12.46
N TRP A 415 10.06 15.53 11.37
CA TRP A 415 9.47 16.13 10.18
C TRP A 415 7.99 15.76 10.08
N LYS A 416 7.23 16.59 9.37
CA LYS A 416 5.83 16.33 9.07
C LYS A 416 5.59 16.53 7.59
N ILE A 417 4.90 15.61 6.93
CA ILE A 417 4.52 15.78 5.53
C ILE A 417 3.48 16.91 5.46
N LYS A 418 3.71 17.91 4.59
CA LYS A 418 2.71 18.94 4.30
C LYS A 418 1.54 18.30 3.55
N GLY A 419 0.31 18.47 4.03
CA GLY A 419 -0.86 18.24 3.20
C GLY A 419 -0.91 19.30 2.09
N GLU A 420 -1.14 18.88 0.85
CA GLU A 420 -1.36 19.78 -0.29
C GLU A 420 -2.68 20.56 -0.19
#